data_AF-B4JB11-F1
#
_entry.id   AF-B4JB11-F1
#
_cell.length_a   1.000
_cell.length_b   1.000
_cell.length_c   1.000
_cell.angle_alpha   90.00
_cell.angle_beta   90.00
_cell.angle_gamma   90.00
#
_symmetry.space_group_name_H-M   'P 1'
#
loop_
_entity.id
_entity.type
_entity.pdbx_description
1 polymer ?
#
loop_
_entity_poly.entity_id
_entity_poly.type
_entity_poly.pdbx_seq_one_letter_code
_entity_poly.pdbx_strand_id
1 'polypeptide(L)' 'MFLNYLIQCLALLLLLQSVSAEEYEFIPGRCEDYPGVESQIGGDLTLCSFPPKYEMPDKEDIDAVIKHIKGLLTN' A
#
# COMPACT_ATOMS: atom_id res chain seq x y z
N MET A 1 21.90 -40.22 -1.28
CA MET A 1 21.32 -39.79 -2.58
C MET A 1 19.93 -39.18 -2.42
N PHE A 2 18.98 -39.85 -1.77
CA PHE A 2 17.59 -39.36 -1.63
C PHE A 2 17.47 -37.96 -0.97
N LEU A 3 18.23 -37.71 0.11
CA LEU A 3 18.24 -36.41 0.80
C LEU A 3 18.68 -35.26 -0.12
N ASN A 4 19.64 -35.50 -1.01
CA ASN A 4 20.14 -34.46 -1.92
C ASN A 4 19.08 -34.09 -2.96
N TYR A 5 18.31 -35.08 -3.44
CA TYR A 5 17.18 -34.83 -4.34
C TYR A 5 16.04 -34.09 -3.65
N LEU A 6 15.76 -34.40 -2.37
CA LEU A 6 14.79 -33.64 -1.58
C LEU A 6 15.21 -32.18 -1.40
N ILE A 7 16.49 -31.93 -1.11
CA ILE A 7 17.03 -30.57 -0.99
C ILE A 7 16.93 -29.81 -2.32
N GLN A 8 17.22 -30.47 -3.44
CA GLN A 8 17.08 -29.87 -4.78
C GLN A 8 15.62 -29.56 -5.14
N CYS A 9 14.68 -30.46 -4.82
CA CYS A 9 13.25 -30.19 -5.02
C CYS A 9 12.75 -29.03 -4.16
N LEU A 10 13.19 -28.95 -2.90
CA LEU A 10 12.82 -27.86 -2.00
C LEU A 10 13.37 -26.51 -2.50
N ALA A 11 14.62 -26.48 -2.96
CA ALA A 11 15.23 -25.30 -3.54
C ALA A 11 14.49 -24.82 -4.81
N LEU A 12 14.07 -25.76 -5.67
CA LEU A 12 13.31 -25.45 -6.89
C LEU A 12 11.93 -24.85 -6.56
N LEU A 13 11.24 -25.40 -5.55
CA LEU A 13 9.94 -24.90 -5.09
C LEU A 13 10.04 -23.48 -4.50
N LEU A 14 11.13 -23.17 -3.79
CA LEU A 14 11.36 -21.83 -3.23
C LEU A 14 11.62 -20.77 -4.32
N LEU A 15 12.31 -21.14 -5.40
CA LEU A 15 12.54 -20.22 -6.52
C LEU A 15 11.27 -19.92 -7.33
N LEU A 16 10.33 -20.86 -7.35
CA LEU A 16 9.01 -20.70 -7.98
C LEU A 16 8.06 -19.80 -7.17
N GLN A 17 8.41 -19.47 -5.92
CA GLN A 17 7.64 -18.54 -5.06
C GLN A 17 8.01 -17.07 -5.31
N SER A 18 8.53 -16.72 -6.49
CA SER A 18 8.67 -15.33 -6.93
C SER A 18 7.29 -14.72 -7.24
N VAL A 19 6.47 -14.62 -6.21
CA VAL A 19 5.30 -13.76 -6.18
C VAL A 19 5.84 -12.34 -6.31
N SER A 20 5.36 -11.61 -7.33
CA SER A 20 5.56 -10.18 -7.41
C SER A 20 5.12 -9.57 -6.09
N ALA A 21 6.01 -8.90 -5.38
CA ALA A 21 5.58 -8.00 -4.32
C ALA A 21 4.74 -6.94 -5.02
N GLU A 22 3.41 -7.04 -4.88
CA GLU A 22 2.53 -5.96 -5.32
C GLU A 22 3.00 -4.71 -4.58
N GLU A 23 3.42 -3.69 -5.34
CA GLU A 23 3.70 -2.39 -4.77
C GLU A 23 2.39 -1.92 -4.15
N TYR A 24 2.38 -1.83 -2.82
CA TYR A 24 1.22 -1.39 -2.08
C TYR A 24 0.98 0.08 -2.41
N GLU A 25 -0.01 0.35 -3.25
CA GLU A 25 -0.46 1.71 -3.53
C GLU A 25 -1.10 2.27 -2.26
N PHE A 26 -0.38 3.16 -1.59
CA PHE A 26 -0.90 3.84 -0.42
C PHE A 26 -2.01 4.80 -0.84
N ILE A 27 -3.27 4.41 -0.64
CA ILE A 27 -4.40 5.31 -0.82
C ILE A 27 -4.52 6.16 0.45
N PRO A 28 -4.25 7.47 0.41
CA PRO A 28 -4.41 8.32 1.57
C PRO A 28 -5.90 8.38 1.94
N GLY A 29 -6.23 7.94 3.16
CA GLY A 29 -7.56 8.14 3.71
C GLY A 29 -7.88 9.63 3.81
N ARG A 30 -9.12 10.01 3.50
CA ARG A 30 -9.60 11.37 3.77
C ARG A 30 -10.28 11.39 5.12
N CYS A 31 -9.84 12.30 5.97
CA CYS A 31 -10.40 12.50 7.29
C CYS A 31 -11.27 13.75 7.29
N GLU A 32 -12.45 13.62 7.87
CA GLU A 32 -13.36 14.74 8.11
C GLU A 32 -13.53 14.91 9.62
N ASP A 33 -13.34 16.15 10.08
CA ASP A 33 -13.65 16.53 11.44
C ASP A 33 -15.15 16.82 11.53
N TYR A 34 -15.77 16.36 12.61
CA TYR A 34 -17.18 16.58 12.88
C TYR A 34 -17.31 17.59 14.03
N PRO A 35 -17.25 18.91 13.74
CA PRO A 35 -17.38 19.91 14.79
C PRO A 35 -18.80 19.91 15.39
N GLY A 36 -18.89 20.05 16.71
CA GLY A 36 -20.15 20.15 17.44
C GLY A 36 -20.75 18.82 17.93
N VAL A 37 -20.16 17.67 17.59
CA VAL A 37 -20.48 16.40 18.27
C VAL A 37 -19.77 16.25 19.61
N GLU A 38 -18.83 17.15 19.96
CA GLU A 38 -18.06 17.02 21.22
C GLU A 38 -18.96 16.94 22.45
N SER A 39 -20.10 17.63 22.42
CA SER A 39 -21.12 17.62 23.48
C SER A 39 -21.83 16.27 23.67
N GLN A 40 -21.84 15.40 22.65
CA GLN A 40 -22.55 14.10 22.66
C GLN A 40 -21.62 12.93 23.01
N ILE A 41 -20.34 13.05 22.69
CA ILE A 41 -19.33 11.99 22.83
C ILE A 41 -18.19 12.34 23.80
N GLY A 42 -18.17 13.58 24.32
CA GLY A 42 -17.22 14.01 25.33
C GLY A 42 -15.83 14.36 24.79
N GLY A 43 -15.69 14.58 23.47
CA GLY A 43 -14.42 14.92 22.84
C GLY A 43 -14.54 15.03 21.32
N ASP A 44 -13.43 15.37 20.68
CA ASP A 44 -13.35 15.57 19.23
C ASP A 44 -13.56 14.24 18.48
N LEU A 45 -14.27 14.29 17.35
CA LEU A 45 -14.46 13.17 16.44
C LEU A 45 -13.91 13.49 15.07
N THR A 46 -12.96 12.66 14.64
CA THR A 46 -12.44 12.64 13.28
C THR A 46 -12.76 11.28 12.68
N LEU A 47 -13.47 11.26 11.56
CA LEU A 47 -13.76 10.04 10.81
C LEU A 47 -12.90 10.02 9.55
N CYS A 48 -12.05 8.99 9.44
CA CYS A 48 -11.24 8.75 8.25
C CYS A 48 -11.89 7.65 7.42
N SER A 49 -12.12 7.94 6.14
CA SER A 49 -12.64 6.96 5.18
C SER A 49 -11.79 6.93 3.93
N PHE A 50 -11.72 5.76 3.29
CA PHE A 50 -11.26 5.72 1.91
C PHE A 50 -12.26 6.48 1.05
N PRO A 51 -11.79 7.37 0.14
CA PRO A 51 -12.69 8.18 -0.66
C PRO A 51 -13.70 7.28 -1.40
N PRO A 52 -15.02 7.52 -1.23
CA PRO A 52 -16.00 6.77 -2.00
C PRO A 52 -15.79 7.10 -3.49
N LYS A 53 -15.69 6.06 -4.33
CA LYS A 53 -15.32 6.17 -5.76
C LYS A 53 -13.85 6.51 -6.00
N TYR A 54 -12.93 5.95 -5.23
CA TYR A 54 -11.53 5.94 -5.62
C TYR A 54 -11.39 5.29 -7.01
N GLU A 55 -11.07 6.10 -8.01
CA GLU A 55 -10.61 5.64 -9.31
C GLU A 55 -9.10 5.55 -9.24
N MET A 56 -8.57 4.38 -9.61
CA MET A 56 -7.13 4.19 -9.70
C MET A 56 -6.58 5.23 -10.70
N PRO A 57 -5.58 6.05 -10.31
CA PRO A 57 -4.96 7.00 -11.21
C PRO A 57 -4.43 6.27 -12.44
N ASP A 58 -4.37 6.96 -13.58
CA ASP A 58 -3.76 6.36 -14.75
C ASP A 58 -2.23 6.17 -14.53
N LYS A 59 -1.64 5.33 -15.37
CA LYS A 59 -0.23 4.98 -15.24
C LYS A 59 0.69 6.20 -15.38
N GLU A 60 0.28 7.21 -16.16
CA GLU A 60 1.08 8.40 -16.43
C GLU A 60 1.16 9.28 -15.18
N ASP A 61 0.04 9.45 -14.48
CA ASP A 61 -0.04 10.13 -13.19
C ASP A 61 0.78 9.41 -12.10
N ILE A 62 0.72 8.08 -12.05
CA ILE A 62 1.52 7.27 -11.12
C ILE A 62 3.02 7.47 -11.38
N ASP A 63 3.45 7.36 -12.65
CA ASP A 63 4.85 7.52 -13.04
C ASP A 63 5.37 8.95 -12.74
N ALA A 64 4.51 9.97 -12.90
CA ALA A 64 4.85 11.35 -12.57
C ALA A 64 5.10 11.55 -11.06
N VAL A 65 4.25 10.97 -10.21
CA VAL A 65 4.40 11.02 -8.74
C VAL A 65 5.66 10.27 -8.31
N ILE A 66 5.90 9.06 -8.84
CA ILE A 66 7.12 8.28 -8.55
C ILE A 66 8.38 9.08 -8.92
N LYS A 67 8.38 9.73 -10.09
CA LYS A 67 9.50 10.56 -10.53
C LYS A 67 9.73 11.75 -9.58
N HIS A 68 8.65 12.39 -9.12
CA HIS A 68 8.74 13.49 -8.17
C HIS A 68 9.36 13.06 -6.84
N ILE A 69 8.87 11.96 -6.25
CA ILE A 69 9.40 11.41 -4.98
C ILE A 69 10.88 11.03 -5.12
N LYS A 70 11.26 10.37 -6.22
CA LYS A 70 12.68 10.04 -6.49
C LYS A 70 13.56 11.29 -6.55
N GLY A 71 13.05 12.38 -7.14
CA GLY A 71 13.75 13.67 -7.19
C GLY A 71 13.92 14.34 -5.81
N LEU A 72 12.99 14.11 -4.88
CA LEU A 72 13.09 14.62 -3.51
C LEU A 72 14.11 13.82 -2.68
N LEU A 73 14.24 12.51 -2.91
CA LEU A 73 15.16 11.63 -2.18
C LEU A 73 16.60 11.67 -2.70
N THR A 74 16.83 12.26 -3.87
CA THR A 74 18.16 12.36 -4.51
C THR A 74 18.80 13.75 -4.36
N ASN A 75 18.13 14.70 -3.71
CA ASN A 75 18.71 15.94 -3.19
C ASN A 75 18.99 15.82 -1.69
#